data_AF-A0A524G2N0-F1
#
_entry.id   AF-A0A524G2N0-F1
#
_cell.length_a   1.000
_cell.length_b   1.000
_cell.length_c   1.000
_cell.angle_alpha   90.00
_cell.angle_beta   90.00
_cell.angle_gamma   90.00
#
_symmetry.space_group_name_H-M   'P 1'
#
loop_
_entity.id
_entity.type
_entity.pdbx_description
1 polymer ?
#
loop_
_entity_poly.entity_id
_entity_poly.type
_entity_poly.pdbx_seq_one_letter_code
_entity_poly.pdbx_strand_id
1 'polypeptide(L)'
;MLIELIRMNNKSESKEVLKEIFKNLEKAAKLAKTRELSGAIQADLKTYSFVEDLLKKKGDELTGIIDQIEFAKDLRKTGLIQDVSKAMDEASSLMTKNPGESLDSIREGIDSLGILLSLELEDDEVGTLRNKTLALLNNIKYVIQFQLSSKLGQGVKFILSRILENLHAEEAASYYKVIGENVTGRELTDLGKLALATAFASEAQIYSRQSDQWAFRAQIERQNVFRIMQDELAMLEEEDPLEDAIQIHDGAITKIKQTIASFEAAANELDSAKGKEIRQSNNVDTQVKQLQGVVMKYRGDLLRMEGAKSDFTAEYMFMKGEKSKAKIHYSDANDQLREAVGNYTTAAQVFQQVGDPQSAQNVDGRAKTADLLARSIWDNRQRIDRDQEPTQKGDSELAALYLGTVGE
;
A
#
# COMPACT_ATOMS: atom_id res chain seq x y z
N MET A 1 -4.63 49.44 -7.82
CA MET A 1 -5.36 50.24 -8.83
C MET A 1 -6.50 51.09 -8.26
N LEU A 2 -7.68 50.56 -7.87
CA LEU A 2 -8.79 51.41 -7.37
C LEU A 2 -8.43 52.17 -6.09
N ILE A 3 -7.82 51.51 -5.11
CA ILE A 3 -7.37 52.15 -3.84
C ILE A 3 -6.33 53.26 -4.12
N GLU A 4 -5.43 53.06 -5.08
CA GLU A 4 -4.41 54.06 -5.46
C GLU A 4 -5.04 55.27 -6.14
N LEU A 5 -6.03 55.06 -7.02
CA LEU A 5 -6.78 56.15 -7.67
C LEU A 5 -7.60 56.96 -6.65
N ILE A 6 -8.16 56.30 -5.64
CA ILE A 6 -8.84 56.96 -4.51
C ILE A 6 -7.83 57.76 -3.66
N ARG A 7 -6.65 57.19 -3.36
CA ARG A 7 -5.55 57.90 -2.66
C ARG A 7 -5.05 59.13 -3.42
N MET A 8 -5.02 59.07 -4.75
CA MET A 8 -4.64 60.19 -5.63
C MET A 8 -5.78 61.20 -5.86
N ASN A 9 -6.94 61.03 -5.21
CA ASN A 9 -8.13 61.88 -5.36
C ASN A 9 -8.64 61.95 -6.82
N ASN A 10 -8.36 60.92 -7.63
CA ASN A 10 -8.74 60.85 -9.04
C ASN A 10 -10.13 60.24 -9.20
N LYS A 11 -11.16 61.06 -8.94
CA LYS A 11 -12.58 60.64 -8.94
C LYS A 11 -13.09 60.18 -10.31
N SER A 12 -12.55 60.69 -11.41
CA SER A 12 -12.99 60.34 -12.77
C SER A 12 -12.57 58.91 -13.11
N GLU A 13 -11.29 58.61 -12.95
CA GLU A 13 -10.71 57.31 -13.29
C GLU A 13 -11.17 56.23 -12.29
N SER A 14 -11.35 56.58 -11.02
CA SER A 14 -11.95 55.67 -10.02
C SER A 14 -13.36 55.20 -10.41
N LYS A 15 -14.18 56.08 -10.99
CA LYS A 15 -15.54 55.73 -11.46
C LYS A 15 -15.51 54.82 -12.68
N GLU A 16 -14.55 55.00 -13.57
CA GLU A 16 -14.40 54.18 -14.77
C GLU A 16 -13.96 52.76 -14.41
N VAL A 17 -12.97 52.63 -13.52
CA VAL A 17 -12.53 51.36 -12.96
C VAL A 17 -13.65 50.65 -12.20
N LEU A 18 -14.47 51.39 -11.42
CA LEU A 18 -15.63 50.82 -10.73
C LEU A 18 -16.67 50.23 -11.69
N LYS A 19 -16.98 50.93 -12.80
CA LYS A 19 -17.90 50.40 -13.82
C LYS A 19 -17.37 49.11 -14.45
N GLU A 20 -16.07 49.04 -14.67
CA GLU A 20 -15.43 47.83 -15.20
C GLU A 20 -15.50 46.68 -14.18
N ILE A 21 -15.23 46.96 -12.91
CA ILE A 21 -15.38 45.99 -11.80
C ILE A 21 -16.82 45.46 -11.73
N PHE A 22 -17.83 46.33 -11.78
CA PHE A 22 -19.24 45.92 -11.79
C PHE A 22 -19.57 45.00 -12.97
N LYS A 23 -19.19 45.40 -14.18
CA LYS A 23 -19.42 44.60 -15.38
C LYS A 23 -18.79 43.20 -15.27
N ASN A 24 -17.59 43.12 -14.70
CA ASN A 24 -16.89 41.85 -14.50
C ASN A 24 -17.55 41.00 -13.40
N LEU A 25 -17.95 41.60 -12.28
CA LEU A 25 -18.64 40.90 -11.19
C LEU A 25 -20.04 40.41 -11.60
N GLU A 26 -20.81 41.20 -12.34
CA GLU A 26 -22.11 40.76 -12.86
C GLU A 26 -21.97 39.62 -13.88
N LYS A 27 -20.92 39.65 -14.71
CA LYS A 27 -20.60 38.54 -15.62
C LYS A 27 -20.17 37.30 -14.84
N ALA A 28 -19.35 37.46 -13.81
CA ALA A 28 -18.94 36.37 -12.93
C ALA A 28 -20.14 35.77 -12.16
N ALA A 29 -21.07 36.60 -11.67
CA ALA A 29 -22.28 36.15 -10.98
C ALA A 29 -23.15 35.25 -11.87
N LYS A 30 -23.25 35.56 -13.17
CA LYS A 30 -23.99 34.74 -14.15
C LYS A 30 -23.30 33.41 -14.48
N LEU A 31 -21.99 33.32 -14.24
CA LEU A 31 -21.17 32.14 -14.52
C LEU A 31 -20.92 31.28 -13.27
N ALA A 32 -21.20 31.81 -12.08
CA ALA A 32 -21.05 31.11 -10.81
C ALA A 32 -22.00 29.92 -10.71
N LYS A 33 -21.46 28.74 -10.39
CA LYS A 33 -22.23 27.48 -10.27
C LYS A 33 -22.40 27.02 -8.83
N THR A 34 -21.68 27.60 -7.88
CA THR A 34 -21.73 27.24 -6.46
C THR A 34 -22.37 28.37 -5.65
N ARG A 35 -23.01 27.99 -4.53
CA ARG A 35 -23.73 28.93 -3.66
C ARG A 35 -22.75 29.89 -2.97
N GLU A 36 -21.58 29.38 -2.62
CA GLU A 36 -20.48 30.04 -1.92
C GLU A 36 -19.87 31.12 -2.82
N LEU A 37 -19.54 30.77 -4.06
CA LEU A 37 -19.01 31.73 -5.05
C LEU A 37 -20.05 32.80 -5.39
N SER A 38 -21.33 32.41 -5.51
CA SER A 38 -22.42 33.36 -5.75
C SER A 38 -22.59 34.34 -4.58
N GLY A 39 -22.52 33.84 -3.33
CA GLY A 39 -22.57 34.66 -2.13
C GLY A 39 -21.38 35.63 -2.03
N ALA A 40 -20.18 35.14 -2.34
CA ALA A 40 -18.97 35.95 -2.41
C ALA A 40 -19.07 37.09 -3.43
N ILE A 41 -19.52 36.80 -4.66
CA ILE A 41 -19.69 37.82 -5.70
C ILE A 41 -20.78 38.84 -5.32
N GLN A 42 -21.86 38.41 -4.67
CA GLN A 42 -22.88 39.35 -4.17
C GLN A 42 -22.36 40.26 -3.06
N ALA A 43 -21.48 39.76 -2.18
CA ALA A 43 -20.83 40.58 -1.17
C ALA A 43 -19.87 41.61 -1.78
N ASP A 44 -19.13 41.23 -2.83
CA ASP A 44 -18.31 42.16 -3.62
C ASP A 44 -19.16 43.25 -4.26
N LEU A 45 -20.25 42.88 -4.94
CA LEU A 45 -21.16 43.83 -5.56
C LEU A 45 -21.71 44.83 -4.53
N LYS A 46 -22.13 44.38 -3.34
CA LYS A 46 -22.57 45.28 -2.26
C LYS A 46 -21.47 46.24 -1.81
N THR A 47 -20.24 45.75 -1.67
CA THR A 47 -19.09 46.56 -1.26
C THR A 47 -18.78 47.64 -2.29
N TYR A 48 -18.72 47.27 -3.58
CA TYR A 48 -18.46 48.24 -4.65
C TYR A 48 -19.63 49.21 -4.90
N SER A 49 -20.88 48.80 -4.67
CA SER A 49 -22.05 49.71 -4.73
C SER A 49 -21.99 50.77 -3.65
N PHE A 50 -21.58 50.37 -2.45
CA PHE A 50 -21.36 51.31 -1.37
C PHE A 50 -20.23 52.31 -1.68
N VAL A 51 -19.12 51.86 -2.28
CA VAL A 51 -18.03 52.75 -2.74
C VAL A 51 -18.51 53.70 -3.84
N GLU A 52 -19.31 53.22 -4.79
CA GLU A 52 -19.89 54.04 -5.86
C GLU A 52 -20.78 55.16 -5.29
N ASP A 53 -21.60 54.85 -4.28
CA ASP A 53 -22.47 55.81 -3.63
C ASP A 53 -21.71 56.86 -2.81
N LEU A 54 -20.57 56.47 -2.21
CA LEU A 54 -19.69 57.41 -1.52
C LEU A 54 -18.95 58.35 -2.49
N LEU A 55 -18.51 57.84 -3.64
CA LEU A 55 -17.90 58.67 -4.71
C LEU A 55 -18.89 59.65 -5.36
N LYS A 56 -20.20 59.45 -5.17
CA LYS A 56 -21.25 60.39 -5.61
C LYS A 56 -21.51 61.51 -4.59
N LYS A 57 -21.13 61.36 -3.32
CA LYS A 57 -21.35 62.39 -2.28
C LYS A 57 -20.35 63.55 -2.43
N LYS A 58 -20.85 64.78 -2.28
CA LYS A 58 -20.05 66.03 -2.33
C LYS A 58 -19.36 66.25 -0.98
N GLY A 59 -18.18 65.66 -0.79
CA GLY A 59 -17.29 65.92 0.34
C GLY A 59 -15.82 65.63 -0.05
N ASP A 60 -14.88 66.31 0.61
CA ASP A 60 -13.45 66.31 0.27
C ASP A 60 -12.63 65.20 0.94
N GLU A 61 -13.17 64.47 1.92
CA GLU A 61 -12.43 63.39 2.59
C GLU A 61 -12.69 62.03 1.95
N LEU A 62 -11.91 61.72 0.91
CA LEU A 62 -11.84 60.39 0.30
C LEU A 62 -11.10 59.35 1.16
N THR A 63 -10.36 59.80 2.17
CA THR A 63 -9.59 58.94 3.09
C THR A 63 -10.49 57.95 3.83
N GLY A 64 -11.66 58.38 4.31
CA GLY A 64 -12.62 57.49 4.98
C GLY A 64 -13.26 56.41 4.09
N ILE A 65 -13.18 56.55 2.76
CA ILE A 65 -13.63 55.50 1.82
C ILE A 65 -12.64 54.33 1.80
N ILE A 66 -11.34 54.61 1.95
CA ILE A 66 -10.31 53.56 2.01
C ILE A 66 -10.48 52.75 3.28
N ASP A 67 -10.64 53.41 4.44
CA ASP A 67 -10.87 52.75 5.72
C ASP A 67 -12.13 51.87 5.70
N GLN A 68 -13.18 52.28 4.98
CA GLN A 68 -14.40 51.49 4.84
C GLN A 68 -14.25 50.31 3.85
N ILE A 69 -13.44 50.46 2.80
CA ILE A 69 -13.09 49.35 1.90
C ILE A 69 -12.25 48.32 2.65
N GLU A 70 -11.26 48.76 3.42
CA GLU A 70 -10.42 47.90 4.27
C GLU A 70 -11.27 47.19 5.32
N PHE A 71 -12.17 47.91 6.01
CA PHE A 71 -13.12 47.31 6.95
C PHE A 71 -14.04 46.26 6.31
N ALA A 72 -14.56 46.51 5.11
CA ALA A 72 -15.41 45.55 4.40
C ALA A 72 -14.63 44.28 3.98
N LYS A 73 -13.37 44.44 3.58
CA LYS A 73 -12.46 43.32 3.29
C LYS A 73 -12.17 42.50 4.54
N ASP A 74 -11.83 43.16 5.65
CA ASP A 74 -11.57 42.50 6.94
C ASP A 74 -12.81 41.76 7.47
N LEU A 75 -14.00 42.36 7.37
CA LEU A 75 -15.26 41.71 7.76
C LEU A 75 -15.51 40.45 6.93
N ARG A 76 -15.22 40.51 5.62
CA ARG A 76 -15.37 39.36 4.72
C ARG A 76 -14.33 38.28 4.97
N LYS A 77 -13.06 38.65 5.18
CA LYS A 77 -11.99 37.75 5.60
C LYS A 77 -12.42 36.98 6.85
N THR A 78 -12.87 37.72 7.87
CA THR A 78 -13.35 37.16 9.14
C THR A 78 -14.54 36.21 8.94
N GLY A 79 -15.52 36.60 8.10
CA GLY A 79 -16.68 35.75 7.78
C GLY A 79 -16.28 34.43 7.10
N LEU A 80 -15.39 34.50 6.10
CA LEU A 80 -14.88 33.30 5.41
C LEU A 80 -14.07 32.40 6.35
N ILE A 81 -13.23 32.97 7.21
CA ILE A 81 -12.49 32.19 8.23
C ILE A 81 -13.46 31.48 9.17
N GLN A 82 -14.55 32.16 9.59
CA GLN A 82 -15.58 31.58 10.42
C GLN A 82 -16.32 30.44 9.72
N ASP A 83 -16.67 30.62 8.44
CA ASP A 83 -17.34 29.59 7.63
C ASP A 83 -16.45 28.34 7.47
N VAL A 84 -15.16 28.53 7.17
CA VAL A 84 -14.19 27.42 7.10
C VAL A 84 -14.06 26.71 8.45
N SER A 85 -13.93 27.47 9.54
CA SER A 85 -13.79 26.91 10.89
C SER A 85 -15.01 26.10 11.30
N LYS A 86 -16.22 26.62 11.03
CA LYS A 86 -17.48 25.92 11.29
C LYS A 86 -17.57 24.62 10.50
N ALA A 87 -17.25 24.65 9.21
CA ALA A 87 -17.25 23.46 8.36
C ALA A 87 -16.25 22.40 8.86
N MET A 88 -15.08 22.82 9.35
CA MET A 88 -14.09 21.93 9.94
C MET A 88 -14.56 21.31 11.27
N ASP A 89 -15.22 22.08 12.13
CA ASP A 89 -15.77 21.59 13.39
C ASP A 89 -16.87 20.54 13.14
N GLU A 90 -17.77 20.83 12.20
CA GLU A 90 -18.82 19.89 11.77
C GLU A 90 -18.21 18.60 11.19
N ALA A 91 -17.26 18.73 10.27
CA ALA A 91 -16.55 17.60 9.69
C ALA A 91 -15.84 16.76 10.77
N SER A 92 -15.10 17.40 11.68
CA SER A 92 -14.41 16.70 12.78
C SER A 92 -15.37 15.92 13.67
N SER A 93 -16.55 16.47 13.95
CA SER A 93 -17.58 15.81 14.78
C SER A 93 -18.23 14.60 14.10
N LEU A 94 -18.28 14.59 12.76
CA LEU A 94 -18.92 13.56 11.95
C LEU A 94 -17.95 12.49 11.48
N MET A 95 -16.65 12.79 11.36
CA MET A 95 -15.63 11.93 10.75
C MET A 95 -15.72 10.45 11.18
N THR A 96 -15.85 10.15 12.47
CA THR A 96 -15.93 8.77 12.95
C THR A 96 -17.30 8.12 12.75
N LYS A 97 -18.39 8.90 12.80
CA LYS A 97 -19.77 8.41 12.80
C LYS A 97 -20.35 8.29 11.39
N ASN A 98 -20.15 9.33 10.58
CA ASN A 98 -20.60 9.44 9.20
C ASN A 98 -19.53 10.16 8.36
N PRO A 99 -18.50 9.43 7.90
CA PRO A 99 -17.41 10.05 7.14
C PRO A 99 -17.85 10.57 5.77
N GLY A 100 -18.98 10.10 5.24
CA GLY A 100 -19.56 10.65 4.01
C GLY A 100 -20.05 12.08 4.20
N GLU A 101 -20.89 12.32 5.21
CA GLU A 101 -21.32 13.69 5.57
C GLU A 101 -20.15 14.56 6.02
N SER A 102 -19.17 13.99 6.71
CA SER A 102 -17.93 14.69 7.04
C SER A 102 -17.16 15.18 5.81
N LEU A 103 -17.16 14.39 4.72
CA LEU A 103 -16.51 14.76 3.46
C LEU A 103 -17.26 15.91 2.75
N ASP A 104 -18.59 15.92 2.86
CA ASP A 104 -19.42 17.00 2.31
C ASP A 104 -19.20 18.30 3.10
N SER A 105 -19.18 18.25 4.44
CA SER A 105 -18.87 19.43 5.28
C SER A 105 -17.48 20.00 4.98
N ILE A 106 -16.44 19.16 4.89
CA ILE A 106 -15.09 19.68 4.60
C ILE A 106 -14.99 20.24 3.17
N ARG A 107 -15.79 19.74 2.22
CA ARG A 107 -15.86 20.28 0.86
C ARG A 107 -16.42 21.69 0.85
N GLU A 108 -17.48 21.97 1.61
CA GLU A 108 -18.01 23.34 1.80
C GLU A 108 -16.94 24.26 2.40
N GLY A 109 -16.18 23.77 3.39
CA GLY A 109 -15.04 24.49 3.95
C GLY A 109 -13.94 24.79 2.92
N ILE A 110 -13.63 23.85 2.03
CA ILE A 110 -12.65 24.05 0.94
C ILE A 110 -13.13 25.09 -0.06
N ASP A 111 -14.42 25.11 -0.40
CA ASP A 111 -14.97 26.12 -1.31
C ASP A 111 -14.83 27.54 -0.72
N SER A 112 -15.15 27.71 0.56
CA SER A 112 -14.94 28.98 1.30
C SER A 112 -13.48 29.37 1.42
N LEU A 113 -12.58 28.40 1.67
CA LEU A 113 -11.14 28.62 1.71
C LEU A 113 -10.58 29.02 0.33
N GLY A 114 -11.09 28.42 -0.74
CA GLY A 114 -10.70 28.78 -2.11
C GLY A 114 -11.05 30.22 -2.45
N ILE A 115 -12.22 30.69 -1.99
CA ILE A 115 -12.61 32.09 -2.10
C ILE A 115 -11.65 32.98 -1.30
N LEU A 116 -11.36 32.63 -0.04
CA LEU A 116 -10.44 33.38 0.82
C LEU A 116 -9.05 33.55 0.18
N LEU A 117 -8.46 32.45 -0.32
CA LEU A 117 -7.15 32.44 -0.99
C LEU A 117 -7.14 33.23 -2.32
N SER A 118 -8.30 33.42 -2.94
CA SER A 118 -8.41 34.23 -4.17
C SER A 118 -8.49 35.73 -3.89
N LEU A 119 -8.87 36.12 -2.67
CA LEU A 119 -9.09 37.51 -2.27
C LEU A 119 -7.88 38.11 -1.56
N GLU A 120 -7.17 37.30 -0.79
CA GLU A 120 -6.05 37.73 0.03
C GLU A 120 -4.74 37.04 -0.38
N LEU A 121 -3.64 37.76 -0.25
CA LEU A 121 -2.32 37.14 -0.29
C LEU A 121 -2.18 36.23 0.93
N GLU A 122 -1.62 35.04 0.73
CA GLU A 122 -1.45 34.06 1.80
C GLU A 122 -0.63 34.65 2.96
N ASP A 123 -1.29 34.92 4.08
CA ASP A 123 -0.67 35.29 5.35
C ASP A 123 -0.58 34.07 6.28
N ASP A 124 0.08 34.21 7.43
CA ASP A 124 0.32 33.10 8.37
C ASP A 124 -1.00 32.47 8.89
N GLU A 125 -2.05 33.28 9.05
CA GLU A 125 -3.36 32.83 9.52
C GLU A 125 -4.08 31.99 8.45
N VAL A 126 -4.16 32.51 7.22
CA VAL A 126 -4.77 31.83 6.08
C VAL A 126 -3.97 30.58 5.69
N GLY A 127 -2.65 30.64 5.74
CA GLY A 127 -1.76 29.49 5.52
C GLY A 127 -1.97 28.38 6.56
N THR A 128 -2.10 28.76 7.84
CA THR A 128 -2.43 27.82 8.93
C THR A 128 -3.80 27.19 8.72
N LEU A 129 -4.82 28.01 8.39
CA LEU A 129 -6.17 27.54 8.13
C LEU A 129 -6.20 26.54 6.97
N ARG A 130 -5.53 26.85 5.85
CA ARG A 130 -5.38 25.94 4.70
C ARG A 130 -4.80 24.60 5.13
N ASN A 131 -3.68 24.62 5.84
CA ASN A 131 -3.01 23.38 6.26
C ASN A 131 -3.89 22.56 7.20
N LYS A 132 -4.66 23.19 8.10
CA LYS A 132 -5.64 22.49 8.95
C LYS A 132 -6.77 21.87 8.13
N THR A 133 -7.34 22.59 7.17
CA THR A 133 -8.39 22.07 6.29
C THR A 133 -7.91 20.88 5.48
N LEU A 134 -6.68 20.94 4.93
CA LEU A 134 -6.08 19.85 4.16
C LEU A 134 -5.69 18.64 5.04
N ALA A 135 -5.20 18.87 6.26
CA ALA A 135 -4.96 17.81 7.24
C ALA A 135 -6.25 17.04 7.52
N LEU A 136 -7.34 17.75 7.83
CA LEU A 136 -8.63 17.15 8.14
C LEU A 136 -9.25 16.43 6.93
N LEU A 137 -9.18 17.02 5.73
CA LEU A 137 -9.65 16.38 4.50
C LEU A 137 -8.99 15.00 4.29
N ASN A 138 -7.66 14.93 4.40
CA ASN A 138 -6.94 13.69 4.17
C ASN A 138 -7.14 12.69 5.32
N ASN A 139 -7.34 13.15 6.55
CA ASN A 139 -7.74 12.30 7.67
C ASN A 139 -9.12 11.67 7.43
N ILE A 140 -10.09 12.44 6.95
CA ILE A 140 -11.41 11.93 6.58
C ILE A 140 -11.30 10.87 5.47
N LYS A 141 -10.49 11.13 4.43
CA LYS A 141 -10.23 10.13 3.37
C LYS A 141 -9.59 8.86 3.92
N TYR A 142 -8.63 8.98 4.83
CA TYR A 142 -8.04 7.84 5.55
C TYR A 142 -9.13 7.04 6.28
N VAL A 143 -10.01 7.69 7.05
CA VAL A 143 -11.11 7.02 7.77
C VAL A 143 -12.07 6.30 6.82
N ILE A 144 -12.41 6.92 5.68
CA ILE A 144 -13.24 6.29 4.64
C ILE A 144 -12.56 5.01 4.11
N GLN A 145 -11.27 5.09 3.78
CA GLN A 145 -10.52 3.93 3.28
C GLN A 145 -10.39 2.83 4.34
N PHE A 146 -10.15 3.19 5.60
CA PHE A 146 -10.12 2.24 6.70
C PHE A 146 -11.46 1.49 6.87
N GLN A 147 -12.59 2.19 6.77
CA GLN A 147 -13.90 1.55 6.83
C GLN A 147 -14.18 0.67 5.60
N LEU A 148 -13.71 1.08 4.43
CA LEU A 148 -13.84 0.30 3.20
C LEU A 148 -12.99 -0.98 3.26
N SER A 149 -11.73 -0.87 3.65
CA SER A 149 -10.80 -2.00 3.77
C SER A 149 -11.33 -3.04 4.76
N SER A 150 -11.90 -2.58 5.89
CA SER A 150 -12.53 -3.44 6.90
C SER A 150 -13.72 -4.25 6.36
N LYS A 151 -14.43 -3.73 5.34
CA LYS A 151 -15.55 -4.45 4.69
C LYS A 151 -15.08 -5.41 3.60
N LEU A 152 -13.97 -5.11 2.93
CA LEU A 152 -13.46 -5.91 1.82
C LEU A 152 -12.77 -7.21 2.28
N GLY A 153 -12.07 -7.16 3.41
CA GLY A 153 -11.43 -8.32 4.06
C GLY A 153 -10.18 -8.86 3.35
N GLN A 154 -10.24 -9.14 2.04
CA GLN A 154 -9.12 -9.70 1.25
C GLN A 154 -9.19 -9.36 -0.25
N GLY A 155 -8.11 -9.63 -0.98
CA GLY A 155 -8.03 -9.52 -2.44
C GLY A 155 -7.54 -8.17 -2.96
N VAL A 156 -7.55 -7.99 -4.28
CA VAL A 156 -6.91 -6.82 -4.94
C VAL A 156 -7.53 -5.49 -4.50
N LYS A 157 -8.86 -5.43 -4.37
CA LYS A 157 -9.54 -4.22 -3.90
C LYS A 157 -9.18 -3.88 -2.45
N PHE A 158 -8.99 -4.90 -1.61
CA PHE A 158 -8.55 -4.72 -0.22
C PHE A 158 -7.12 -4.16 -0.17
N ILE A 159 -6.19 -4.76 -0.93
CA ILE A 159 -4.80 -4.28 -1.05
C ILE A 159 -4.76 -2.82 -1.50
N LEU A 160 -5.50 -2.49 -2.56
CA LEU A 160 -5.58 -1.10 -3.06
C LEU A 160 -6.12 -0.14 -2.01
N SER A 161 -7.17 -0.54 -1.28
CA SER A 161 -7.75 0.28 -0.22
C SER A 161 -6.76 0.53 0.93
N ARG A 162 -5.96 -0.47 1.30
CA ARG A 162 -4.89 -0.32 2.31
C ARG A 162 -3.72 0.57 1.85
N ILE A 163 -3.38 0.53 0.57
CA ILE A 163 -2.39 1.45 -0.01
C ILE A 163 -2.93 2.88 0.02
N LEU A 164 -4.20 3.10 -0.34
CA LEU A 164 -4.82 4.42 -0.26
C LEU A 164 -4.94 4.92 1.18
N GLU A 165 -5.20 4.03 2.14
CA GLU A 165 -5.17 4.34 3.57
C GLU A 165 -3.81 4.90 3.99
N ASN A 166 -2.71 4.25 3.62
CA ASN A 166 -1.35 4.73 3.87
C ASN A 166 -1.10 6.11 3.25
N LEU A 167 -1.43 6.29 1.97
CA LEU A 167 -1.19 7.55 1.25
C LEU A 167 -1.94 8.72 1.90
N HIS A 168 -3.22 8.54 2.23
CA HIS A 168 -4.01 9.58 2.88
C HIS A 168 -3.54 9.87 4.30
N ALA A 169 -3.10 8.85 5.04
CA ALA A 169 -2.54 9.05 6.37
C ALA A 169 -1.21 9.81 6.33
N GLU A 170 -0.33 9.52 5.36
CA GLU A 170 0.94 10.23 5.16
C GLU A 170 0.71 11.69 4.75
N GLU A 171 -0.19 11.93 3.79
CA GLU A 171 -0.58 13.29 3.38
C GLU A 171 -1.14 14.08 4.57
N ALA A 172 -2.08 13.50 5.33
CA ALA A 172 -2.63 14.13 6.53
C ALA A 172 -1.53 14.42 7.57
N ALA A 173 -0.66 13.45 7.83
CA ALA A 173 0.45 13.59 8.78
C ALA A 173 1.40 14.73 8.41
N SER A 174 1.68 14.92 7.12
CA SER A 174 2.52 16.01 6.62
C SER A 174 1.93 17.37 6.98
N TYR A 175 0.61 17.57 6.83
CA TYR A 175 -0.06 18.81 7.18
C TYR A 175 -0.18 19.00 8.70
N TYR A 176 -0.51 17.94 9.47
CA TYR A 176 -0.55 17.99 10.93
C TYR A 176 0.81 18.42 11.52
N LYS A 177 1.91 17.95 10.94
CA LYS A 177 3.26 18.39 11.31
C LYS A 177 3.48 19.88 11.07
N VAL A 178 3.03 20.41 9.93
CA VAL A 178 3.19 21.85 9.57
C VAL A 178 2.43 22.74 10.54
N ILE A 179 1.24 22.34 10.99
CA ILE A 179 0.42 23.12 11.95
C ILE A 179 0.81 22.92 13.42
N GLY A 180 1.88 22.14 13.69
CA GLY A 180 2.40 21.91 15.04
C GLY A 180 1.81 20.70 15.79
N GLU A 181 0.86 19.98 15.19
CA GLU A 181 0.22 18.78 15.74
C GLU A 181 1.05 17.51 15.48
N ASN A 182 2.28 17.52 15.97
CA ASN A 182 3.26 16.46 15.72
C ASN A 182 2.84 15.08 16.27
N VAL A 183 2.01 15.04 17.31
CA VAL A 183 1.53 13.78 17.91
C VAL A 183 0.57 13.08 16.94
N THR A 184 -0.50 13.77 16.55
CA THR A 184 -1.48 13.30 15.55
C THR A 184 -0.81 12.88 14.25
N GLY A 185 0.14 13.68 13.76
CA GLY A 185 0.87 13.34 12.53
C GLY A 185 1.71 12.07 12.65
N ARG A 186 2.35 11.83 13.80
CA ARG A 186 3.10 10.58 14.03
C ARG A 186 2.18 9.38 14.13
N GLU A 187 1.06 9.51 14.82
CA GLU A 187 0.06 8.44 14.92
C GLU A 187 -0.47 8.03 13.54
N LEU A 188 -0.85 9.01 12.71
CA LEU A 188 -1.29 8.73 11.34
C LEU A 188 -0.19 8.09 10.49
N THR A 189 1.05 8.55 10.62
CA THR A 189 2.19 7.91 9.94
C THR A 189 2.30 6.44 10.34
N ASP A 190 2.24 6.13 11.63
CA ASP A 190 2.34 4.75 12.11
C ASP A 190 1.13 3.90 11.68
N LEU A 191 -0.09 4.44 11.73
CA LEU A 191 -1.30 3.75 11.22
C LEU A 191 -1.19 3.45 9.72
N GLY A 192 -0.67 4.40 8.93
CA GLY A 192 -0.41 4.19 7.51
C GLY A 192 0.58 3.06 7.27
N LYS A 193 1.61 2.91 8.10
CA LYS A 193 2.57 1.80 8.02
C LYS A 193 1.92 0.46 8.33
N LEU A 194 1.05 0.40 9.34
CA LEU A 194 0.28 -0.82 9.63
C LEU A 194 -0.59 -1.23 8.44
N ALA A 195 -1.24 -0.27 7.79
CA ALA A 195 -2.06 -0.51 6.61
C ALA A 195 -1.23 -1.08 5.45
N LEU A 196 -0.07 -0.47 5.18
CA LEU A 196 0.83 -0.92 4.11
C LEU A 196 1.44 -2.30 4.39
N ALA A 197 1.86 -2.57 5.63
CA ALA A 197 2.30 -3.90 6.05
C ALA A 197 1.22 -4.97 5.82
N THR A 198 -0.04 -4.64 6.13
CA THR A 198 -1.19 -5.53 5.89
C THR A 198 -1.42 -5.77 4.39
N ALA A 199 -1.22 -4.74 3.55
CA ALA A 199 -1.31 -4.86 2.10
C ALA A 199 -0.27 -5.84 1.55
N PHE A 200 1.00 -5.70 1.96
CA PHE A 200 2.08 -6.60 1.57
C PHE A 200 1.85 -8.04 2.06
N ALA A 201 1.39 -8.22 3.29
CA ALA A 201 1.05 -9.54 3.81
C ALA A 201 -0.09 -10.21 3.00
N SER A 202 -1.12 -9.43 2.61
CA SER A 202 -2.20 -9.93 1.76
C SER A 202 -1.73 -10.27 0.35
N GLU A 203 -0.80 -9.51 -0.22
CA GLU A 203 -0.19 -9.82 -1.51
C GLU A 203 0.64 -11.11 -1.43
N ALA A 204 1.44 -11.26 -0.38
CA ALA A 204 2.26 -12.45 -0.15
C ALA A 204 1.40 -13.72 -0.06
N GLN A 205 0.21 -13.66 0.55
CA GLN A 205 -0.73 -14.78 0.57
C GLN A 205 -1.22 -15.17 -0.84
N ILE A 206 -1.39 -14.20 -1.75
CA ILE A 206 -1.75 -14.48 -3.15
C ILE A 206 -0.59 -15.21 -3.84
N TYR A 207 0.64 -14.71 -3.68
CA TYR A 207 1.82 -15.35 -4.26
C TYR A 207 2.07 -16.75 -3.70
N SER A 208 1.82 -16.97 -2.40
CA SER A 208 1.91 -18.31 -1.81
C SER A 208 0.98 -19.29 -2.52
N ARG A 209 -0.31 -18.94 -2.69
CA ARG A 209 -1.27 -19.84 -3.36
C ARG A 209 -0.88 -20.11 -4.80
N GLN A 210 -0.35 -19.10 -5.49
CA GLN A 210 0.21 -19.28 -6.83
C GLN A 210 1.40 -20.23 -6.79
N SER A 211 2.33 -20.07 -5.84
CA SER A 211 3.51 -20.94 -5.74
C SER A 211 3.15 -22.41 -5.54
N ASP A 212 2.13 -22.71 -4.74
CA ASP A 212 1.65 -24.10 -4.56
C ASP A 212 1.07 -24.67 -5.87
N GLN A 213 0.31 -23.87 -6.63
CA GLN A 213 -0.22 -24.27 -7.93
C GLN A 213 0.90 -24.52 -8.95
N TRP A 214 1.93 -23.67 -8.96
CA TRP A 214 3.09 -23.84 -9.84
C TRP A 214 3.95 -25.04 -9.44
N ALA A 215 4.12 -25.29 -8.13
CA ALA A 215 4.82 -26.47 -7.65
C ALA A 215 4.08 -27.77 -8.02
N PHE A 216 2.75 -27.78 -7.92
CA PHE A 216 1.94 -28.91 -8.39
C PHE A 216 2.07 -29.13 -9.90
N ARG A 217 2.07 -28.06 -10.70
CA ARG A 217 2.34 -28.16 -12.14
C ARG A 217 3.72 -28.75 -12.42
N ALA A 218 4.75 -28.27 -11.72
CA ALA A 218 6.11 -28.79 -11.86
C ALA A 218 6.20 -30.30 -11.54
N GLN A 219 5.45 -30.77 -10.53
CA GLN A 219 5.33 -32.20 -10.22
C GLN A 219 4.73 -32.99 -11.39
N ILE A 220 3.60 -32.52 -11.94
CA ILE A 220 2.94 -33.18 -13.08
C ILE A 220 3.88 -33.23 -14.29
N GLU A 221 4.58 -32.13 -14.57
CA GLU A 221 5.44 -32.07 -15.76
C GLU A 221 6.67 -32.96 -15.64
N ARG A 222 7.24 -33.09 -14.45
CA ARG A 222 8.24 -34.14 -14.18
C ARG A 222 7.72 -35.53 -14.53
N GLN A 223 6.49 -35.86 -14.12
CA GLN A 223 5.89 -37.17 -14.42
C GLN A 223 5.65 -37.33 -15.93
N ASN A 224 5.21 -36.28 -16.62
CA ASN A 224 5.05 -36.28 -18.07
C ASN A 224 6.37 -36.56 -18.79
N VAL A 225 7.45 -35.87 -18.39
CA VAL A 225 8.80 -36.08 -18.96
C VAL A 225 9.22 -37.54 -18.84
N PHE A 226 9.08 -38.15 -17.66
CA PHE A 226 9.47 -39.55 -17.50
C PHE A 226 8.57 -40.53 -18.25
N ARG A 227 7.29 -40.20 -18.44
CA ARG A 227 6.40 -40.99 -19.31
C ARG A 227 6.84 -40.91 -20.77
N ILE A 228 7.20 -39.72 -21.27
CA ILE A 228 7.72 -39.53 -22.63
C ILE A 228 9.04 -40.30 -22.82
N MET A 229 9.94 -40.26 -21.84
CA MET A 229 11.20 -41.03 -21.90
C MET A 229 11.01 -42.54 -21.93
N GLN A 230 9.91 -43.06 -21.35
CA GLN A 230 9.56 -44.48 -21.41
C GLN A 230 8.89 -44.86 -22.74
N ASP A 231 8.35 -43.89 -23.47
CA ASP A 231 7.74 -44.07 -24.79
C ASP A 231 8.75 -43.74 -25.90
N GLU A 232 9.43 -44.76 -26.41
CA GLU A 232 10.48 -44.64 -27.43
C GLU A 232 10.01 -43.92 -28.71
N LEU A 233 8.71 -43.96 -29.04
CA LEU A 233 8.15 -43.26 -30.20
C LEU A 233 8.00 -41.75 -29.92
N ALA A 234 7.57 -41.38 -28.71
CA ALA A 234 7.41 -39.98 -28.31
C ALA A 234 8.76 -39.25 -28.22
N MET A 235 9.81 -39.92 -27.75
CA MET A 235 11.18 -39.39 -27.71
C MET A 235 11.78 -39.07 -29.09
N LEU A 236 11.26 -39.66 -30.17
CA LEU A 236 11.71 -39.38 -31.54
C LEU A 236 10.98 -38.18 -32.18
N GLU A 237 9.83 -37.78 -31.63
CA GLU A 237 8.96 -36.72 -32.16
C GLU A 237 9.13 -35.39 -31.42
N GLU A 238 9.48 -35.40 -30.13
CA GLU A 238 9.64 -34.18 -29.31
C GLU A 238 11.11 -33.72 -29.19
N GLU A 239 11.34 -32.39 -29.24
CA GLU A 239 12.58 -31.77 -28.73
C GLU A 239 12.71 -32.05 -27.22
N ASP A 240 13.94 -32.04 -26.68
CA ASP A 240 14.24 -32.45 -25.30
C ASP A 240 13.26 -31.81 -24.27
N PRO A 241 12.33 -32.60 -23.67
CA PRO A 241 11.24 -32.07 -22.86
C PRO A 241 11.70 -31.57 -21.48
N LEU A 242 13.00 -31.71 -21.18
CA LEU A 242 13.62 -31.22 -19.96
C LEU A 242 13.53 -29.69 -19.83
N GLU A 243 13.73 -28.96 -20.93
CA GLU A 243 13.82 -27.49 -20.86
C GLU A 243 12.50 -26.86 -20.42
N ASP A 244 11.38 -27.29 -21.02
CA ASP A 244 10.04 -26.83 -20.65
C ASP A 244 9.70 -27.17 -19.20
N ALA A 245 10.00 -28.40 -18.76
CA ALA A 245 9.80 -28.80 -17.38
C ALA A 245 10.64 -27.96 -16.41
N ILE A 246 11.89 -27.66 -16.75
CA ILE A 246 12.77 -26.77 -15.97
C ILE A 246 12.18 -25.36 -15.86
N GLN A 247 11.65 -24.80 -16.95
CA GLN A 247 11.02 -23.47 -16.93
C GLN A 247 9.82 -23.43 -15.98
N ILE A 248 9.05 -24.52 -15.87
CA ILE A 248 7.91 -24.60 -14.95
C ILE A 248 8.38 -24.67 -13.48
N HIS A 249 9.49 -25.36 -13.19
CA HIS A 249 10.13 -25.29 -11.87
C HIS A 249 10.60 -23.87 -11.54
N ASP A 250 11.22 -23.18 -12.51
CA ASP A 250 11.68 -21.79 -12.34
C ASP A 250 10.52 -20.81 -12.13
N GLY A 251 9.36 -21.06 -12.75
CA GLY A 251 8.12 -20.36 -12.48
C GLY A 251 7.69 -20.49 -11.01
N ALA A 252 7.70 -21.71 -10.45
CA ALA A 252 7.39 -21.95 -9.05
C ALA A 252 8.37 -21.24 -8.10
N ILE A 253 9.68 -21.40 -8.35
CA ILE A 253 10.76 -20.75 -7.59
C ILE A 253 10.58 -19.23 -7.57
N THR A 254 10.25 -18.63 -8.73
CA THR A 254 10.01 -17.19 -8.85
C THR A 254 8.82 -16.74 -7.99
N LYS A 255 7.73 -17.51 -7.95
CA LYS A 255 6.57 -17.20 -7.09
C LYS A 255 6.87 -17.32 -5.61
N ILE A 256 7.70 -18.29 -5.20
CA ILE A 256 8.16 -18.39 -3.80
C ILE A 256 9.05 -17.18 -3.45
N LYS A 257 9.96 -16.76 -4.33
CA LYS A 257 10.79 -15.56 -4.13
C LYS A 257 9.95 -14.29 -3.98
N GLN A 258 8.91 -14.13 -4.80
CA GLN A 258 7.93 -13.03 -4.66
C GLN A 258 7.20 -13.08 -3.31
N THR A 259 6.80 -14.27 -2.86
CA THR A 259 6.16 -14.48 -1.55
C THR A 259 7.08 -14.06 -0.40
N ILE A 260 8.35 -14.46 -0.43
CA ILE A 260 9.36 -14.09 0.57
C ILE A 260 9.53 -12.57 0.61
N ALA A 261 9.75 -11.94 -0.55
CA ALA A 261 9.97 -10.50 -0.64
C ALA A 261 8.78 -9.70 -0.11
N SER A 262 7.55 -10.08 -0.43
CA SER A 262 6.35 -9.40 0.08
C SER A 262 6.17 -9.59 1.59
N PHE A 263 6.45 -10.78 2.16
CA PHE A 263 6.41 -10.95 3.62
C PHE A 263 7.53 -10.21 4.36
N GLU A 264 8.73 -10.13 3.77
CA GLU A 264 9.84 -9.32 4.30
C GLU A 264 9.50 -7.83 4.28
N ALA A 265 8.92 -7.34 3.18
CA ALA A 265 8.42 -5.97 3.09
C ALA A 265 7.35 -5.68 4.16
N ALA A 266 6.41 -6.60 4.37
CA ALA A 266 5.41 -6.50 5.43
C ALA A 266 6.05 -6.39 6.82
N ALA A 267 7.02 -7.26 7.13
CA ALA A 267 7.70 -7.26 8.42
C ALA A 267 8.50 -5.97 8.66
N ASN A 268 9.24 -5.51 7.65
CA ASN A 268 10.04 -4.29 7.73
C ASN A 268 9.16 -3.04 7.90
N GLU A 269 8.07 -2.96 7.15
CA GLU A 269 7.14 -1.83 7.22
C GLU A 269 6.48 -1.75 8.60
N LEU A 270 6.05 -2.90 9.12
CA LEU A 270 5.44 -3.05 10.43
C LEU A 270 6.41 -2.68 11.55
N ASP A 271 7.67 -3.13 11.47
CA ASP A 271 8.70 -2.81 12.46
C ASP A 271 9.12 -1.33 12.41
N SER A 272 8.93 -0.66 11.27
CA SER A 272 9.26 0.76 11.12
C SER A 272 8.32 1.71 11.89
N ALA A 273 7.17 1.23 12.39
CA ALA A 273 6.24 2.00 13.20
C ALA A 273 6.89 2.37 14.57
N LYS A 274 6.88 3.64 14.96
CA LYS A 274 7.66 4.12 16.13
C LYS A 274 6.83 4.38 17.39
N GLY A 275 5.54 4.65 17.25
CA GLY A 275 4.63 4.98 18.35
C GLY A 275 4.43 3.80 19.29
N LYS A 276 4.83 3.96 20.55
CA LYS A 276 4.76 2.89 21.56
C LYS A 276 3.33 2.39 21.78
N GLU A 277 2.37 3.30 21.86
CA GLU A 277 0.95 2.97 22.07
C GLU A 277 0.36 2.23 20.87
N ILE A 278 0.66 2.68 19.65
CA ILE A 278 0.27 2.00 18.40
C ILE A 278 0.89 0.60 18.34
N ARG A 279 2.19 0.47 18.64
CA ARG A 279 2.87 -0.83 18.66
C ARG A 279 2.24 -1.80 19.66
N GLN A 280 1.93 -1.33 20.87
CA GLN A 280 1.33 -2.14 21.93
C GLN A 280 -0.11 -2.54 21.61
N SER A 281 -0.96 -1.57 21.25
CA SER A 281 -2.37 -1.81 20.91
C SER A 281 -2.56 -2.75 19.72
N ASN A 282 -1.61 -2.76 18.78
CA ASN A 282 -1.66 -3.61 17.60
C ASN A 282 -0.76 -4.85 17.69
N ASN A 283 -0.14 -5.14 18.84
CA ASN A 283 0.76 -6.30 19.02
C ASN A 283 1.88 -6.39 17.94
N VAL A 284 2.42 -5.24 17.53
CA VAL A 284 3.38 -5.12 16.42
C VAL A 284 4.58 -6.06 16.60
N ASP A 285 5.17 -6.12 17.79
CA ASP A 285 6.37 -6.93 18.05
C ASP A 285 6.12 -8.44 17.82
N THR A 286 4.94 -8.92 18.21
CA THR A 286 4.53 -10.33 17.99
C THR A 286 4.30 -10.57 16.50
N GLN A 287 3.59 -9.67 15.82
CA GLN A 287 3.30 -9.79 14.39
C GLN A 287 4.58 -9.77 13.53
N VAL A 288 5.56 -8.90 13.85
CA VAL A 288 6.86 -8.86 13.16
C VAL A 288 7.57 -10.21 13.30
N LYS A 289 7.64 -10.77 14.51
CA LYS A 289 8.25 -12.09 14.72
C LYS A 289 7.49 -13.21 14.01
N GLN A 290 6.16 -13.17 14.02
CA GLN A 290 5.34 -14.12 13.25
C GLN A 290 5.66 -14.06 11.75
N LEU A 291 5.72 -12.85 11.17
CA LEU A 291 6.09 -12.65 9.77
C LEU A 291 7.51 -13.13 9.48
N GLN A 292 8.47 -12.90 10.37
CA GLN A 292 9.83 -13.44 10.25
C GLN A 292 9.84 -14.98 10.25
N GLY A 293 9.04 -15.61 11.09
CA GLY A 293 8.84 -17.07 11.08
C GLY A 293 8.25 -17.57 9.76
N VAL A 294 7.26 -16.83 9.21
CA VAL A 294 6.69 -17.11 7.89
C VAL A 294 7.74 -16.97 6.78
N VAL A 295 8.58 -15.92 6.80
CA VAL A 295 9.68 -15.74 5.85
C VAL A 295 10.65 -16.92 5.89
N MET A 296 11.05 -17.36 7.09
CA MET A 296 11.93 -18.52 7.26
C MET A 296 11.29 -19.80 6.70
N LYS A 297 9.99 -20.02 6.95
CA LYS A 297 9.25 -21.13 6.33
C LYS A 297 9.35 -21.08 4.80
N TYR A 298 9.06 -19.94 4.17
CA TYR A 298 9.11 -19.83 2.71
C TYR A 298 10.52 -19.91 2.14
N ARG A 299 11.56 -19.51 2.89
CA ARG A 299 12.96 -19.80 2.51
C ARG A 299 13.24 -21.30 2.51
N GLY A 300 12.69 -22.03 3.48
CA GLY A 300 12.68 -23.51 3.46
C GLY A 300 11.94 -24.06 2.24
N ASP A 301 10.76 -23.54 1.92
CA ASP A 301 9.99 -23.95 0.74
C ASP A 301 10.72 -23.67 -0.58
N LEU A 302 11.45 -22.55 -0.65
CA LEU A 302 12.29 -22.20 -1.80
C LEU A 302 13.40 -23.23 -2.01
N LEU A 303 14.20 -23.48 -0.97
CA LEU A 303 15.29 -24.45 -1.02
C LEU A 303 14.79 -25.87 -1.31
N ARG A 304 13.63 -26.25 -0.76
CA ARG A 304 12.98 -27.52 -1.08
C ARG A 304 12.60 -27.61 -2.56
N MET A 305 12.05 -26.54 -3.14
CA MET A 305 11.67 -26.51 -4.57
C MET A 305 12.91 -26.51 -5.49
N GLU A 306 13.98 -25.81 -5.09
CA GLU A 306 15.28 -25.89 -5.77
C GLU A 306 15.85 -27.33 -5.69
N GLY A 307 15.74 -27.96 -4.52
CA GLY A 307 16.07 -29.38 -4.31
C GLY A 307 15.27 -30.32 -5.21
N ALA A 308 13.96 -30.07 -5.36
CA ALA A 308 13.09 -30.83 -6.25
C ALA A 308 13.52 -30.73 -7.72
N LYS A 309 13.92 -29.52 -8.16
CA LYS A 309 14.45 -29.27 -9.51
C LYS A 309 15.77 -30.02 -9.75
N SER A 310 16.69 -29.93 -8.80
CA SER A 310 17.98 -30.64 -8.87
C SER A 310 17.77 -32.15 -8.88
N ASP A 311 16.88 -32.68 -8.03
CA ASP A 311 16.53 -34.09 -7.98
C ASP A 311 15.92 -34.60 -9.30
N PHE A 312 14.98 -33.84 -9.88
CA PHE A 312 14.42 -34.13 -11.19
C PHE A 312 15.49 -34.20 -12.28
N THR A 313 16.40 -33.21 -12.30
CA THR A 313 17.51 -33.17 -13.26
C THR A 313 18.45 -34.36 -13.06
N ALA A 314 18.68 -34.79 -11.81
CA ALA A 314 19.51 -35.95 -11.50
C ALA A 314 18.92 -37.25 -12.06
N GLU A 315 17.63 -37.49 -11.85
CA GLU A 315 16.91 -38.64 -12.38
C GLU A 315 16.92 -38.65 -13.91
N TYR A 316 16.67 -37.49 -14.54
CA TYR A 316 16.73 -37.33 -15.98
C TYR A 316 18.11 -37.67 -16.56
N MET A 317 19.17 -37.10 -16.00
CA MET A 317 20.55 -37.36 -16.42
C MET A 317 20.93 -38.83 -16.21
N PHE A 318 20.45 -39.46 -15.13
CA PHE A 318 20.66 -40.89 -14.90
C PHE A 318 20.00 -41.75 -15.98
N MET A 319 18.75 -41.44 -16.35
CA MET A 319 18.03 -42.17 -17.41
C MET A 319 18.69 -41.99 -18.78
N LYS A 320 19.32 -40.84 -19.06
CA LYS A 320 20.15 -40.63 -20.26
C LYS A 320 21.52 -41.34 -20.20
N GLY A 321 21.86 -42.02 -19.11
CA GLY A 321 23.14 -42.70 -18.92
C GLY A 321 24.28 -41.79 -18.43
N GLU A 322 24.01 -40.52 -18.15
CA GLU A 322 24.99 -39.53 -17.69
C GLU A 322 25.22 -39.61 -16.17
N LYS A 323 25.62 -40.78 -15.67
CA LYS A 323 25.77 -41.10 -14.24
C LYS A 323 26.59 -40.06 -13.46
N SER A 324 27.65 -39.50 -14.04
CA SER A 324 28.50 -38.51 -13.36
C SER A 324 27.77 -37.20 -13.10
N LYS A 325 26.95 -36.72 -14.05
CA LYS A 325 26.16 -35.49 -13.88
C LYS A 325 24.99 -35.72 -12.94
N ALA A 326 24.34 -36.90 -13.02
CA ALA A 326 23.31 -37.29 -12.06
C ALA A 326 23.79 -37.23 -10.61
N LYS A 327 25.02 -37.70 -10.33
CA LYS A 327 25.61 -37.63 -8.97
C LYS A 327 25.78 -36.20 -8.45
N ILE A 328 26.14 -35.25 -9.32
CA ILE A 328 26.29 -33.84 -8.95
C ILE A 328 24.92 -33.30 -8.54
N HIS A 329 23.92 -33.47 -9.39
CA HIS A 329 22.56 -32.97 -9.13
C HIS A 329 21.89 -33.62 -7.92
N TYR A 330 22.11 -34.91 -7.64
CA TYR A 330 21.64 -35.52 -6.39
C TYR A 330 22.34 -34.95 -5.15
N SER A 331 23.63 -34.58 -5.26
CA SER A 331 24.33 -33.90 -4.17
C SER A 331 23.75 -32.51 -3.92
N ASP A 332 23.54 -31.73 -4.98
CA ASP A 332 22.94 -30.39 -4.90
C ASP A 332 21.54 -30.45 -4.27
N ALA A 333 20.72 -31.43 -4.69
CA ALA A 333 19.39 -31.65 -4.14
C ALA A 333 19.41 -31.99 -2.65
N ASN A 334 20.32 -32.86 -2.21
CA ASN A 334 20.49 -33.19 -0.80
C ASN A 334 20.92 -31.96 0.02
N ASP A 335 21.87 -31.17 -0.48
CA ASP A 335 22.38 -30.00 0.23
C ASP A 335 21.29 -28.92 0.37
N GLN A 336 20.53 -28.66 -0.69
CA GLN A 336 19.37 -27.76 -0.68
C GLN A 336 18.30 -28.22 0.32
N LEU A 337 17.97 -29.51 0.36
CA LEU A 337 16.99 -30.04 1.32
C LEU A 337 17.48 -29.96 2.76
N ARG A 338 18.77 -30.21 3.03
CA ARG A 338 19.34 -30.05 4.38
C ARG A 338 19.33 -28.60 4.84
N GLU A 339 19.57 -27.65 3.94
CA GLU A 339 19.43 -26.23 4.24
C GLU A 339 17.97 -25.84 4.48
N ALA A 340 17.03 -26.43 3.73
CA ALA A 340 15.59 -26.27 3.95
C ALA A 340 15.18 -26.71 5.36
N VAL A 341 15.70 -27.86 5.85
CA VAL A 341 15.49 -28.34 7.22
C VAL A 341 15.89 -27.26 8.24
N GLY A 342 17.08 -26.67 8.10
CA GLY A 342 17.55 -25.61 9.00
C GLY A 342 16.61 -24.39 9.04
N ASN A 343 16.10 -23.97 7.89
CA ASN A 343 15.13 -22.88 7.80
C ASN A 343 13.80 -23.23 8.48
N TYR A 344 13.25 -24.41 8.24
CA TYR A 344 12.02 -24.87 8.88
C TYR A 344 12.17 -25.02 10.41
N THR A 345 13.29 -25.56 10.89
CA THR A 345 13.57 -25.67 12.33
C THR A 345 13.65 -24.30 12.98
N THR A 346 14.30 -23.33 12.32
CA THR A 346 14.38 -21.95 12.83
C THR A 346 12.99 -21.31 12.85
N ALA A 347 12.18 -21.50 11.80
CA ALA A 347 10.79 -21.04 11.77
C ALA A 347 9.96 -21.66 12.92
N ALA A 348 10.14 -22.95 13.22
CA ALA A 348 9.45 -23.63 14.31
C ALA A 348 9.72 -22.97 15.66
N GLN A 349 11.01 -22.66 15.92
CA GLN A 349 11.44 -21.98 17.14
C GLN A 349 10.83 -20.59 17.25
N VAL A 350 10.79 -19.83 16.15
CA VAL A 350 10.17 -18.50 16.12
C VAL A 350 8.67 -18.59 16.44
N PHE A 351 7.94 -19.51 15.80
CA PHE A 351 6.51 -19.70 16.08
C PHE A 351 6.24 -20.13 17.53
N GLN A 352 7.10 -20.97 18.09
CA GLN A 352 7.01 -21.36 19.50
C GLN A 352 7.22 -20.16 20.44
N GLN A 353 8.19 -19.28 20.15
CA GLN A 353 8.47 -18.09 20.94
C GLN A 353 7.33 -17.06 20.94
N VAL A 354 6.59 -16.95 19.83
CA VAL A 354 5.42 -16.06 19.70
C VAL A 354 4.11 -16.70 20.17
N GLY A 355 4.17 -17.93 20.69
CA GLY A 355 2.99 -18.63 21.23
C GLY A 355 2.04 -19.17 20.17
N ASP A 356 2.53 -19.49 18.98
CA ASP A 356 1.78 -20.15 17.90
C ASP A 356 2.20 -21.63 17.76
N PRO A 357 1.69 -22.53 18.63
CA PRO A 357 2.10 -23.93 18.64
C PRO A 357 1.65 -24.69 17.39
N GLN A 358 0.56 -24.26 16.74
CA GLN A 358 0.05 -24.92 15.54
C GLN A 358 0.99 -24.68 14.36
N SER A 359 1.39 -23.42 14.12
CA SER A 359 2.36 -23.10 13.08
C SER A 359 3.72 -23.74 13.36
N ALA A 360 4.16 -23.74 14.63
CA ALA A 360 5.40 -24.40 15.03
C ALA A 360 5.41 -25.90 14.70
N GLN A 361 4.34 -26.62 15.02
CA GLN A 361 4.20 -28.05 14.70
C GLN A 361 4.15 -28.29 13.19
N ASN A 362 3.48 -27.44 12.43
CA ASN A 362 3.39 -27.57 10.96
C ASN A 362 4.79 -27.50 10.32
N VAL A 363 5.57 -26.47 10.66
CA VAL A 363 6.91 -26.30 10.07
C VAL A 363 7.93 -27.31 10.61
N ASP A 364 7.79 -27.77 11.85
CA ASP A 364 8.58 -28.90 12.38
C ASP A 364 8.28 -30.20 11.60
N GLY A 365 7.02 -30.44 11.25
CA GLY A 365 6.62 -31.53 10.35
C GLY A 365 7.29 -31.41 8.97
N ARG A 366 7.32 -30.21 8.38
CA ARG A 366 8.04 -29.96 7.11
C ARG A 366 9.53 -30.22 7.23
N ALA A 367 10.16 -29.84 8.35
CA ALA A 367 11.57 -30.13 8.61
C ALA A 367 11.86 -31.63 8.61
N LYS A 368 11.04 -32.42 9.30
CA LYS A 368 11.16 -33.89 9.33
C LYS A 368 10.99 -34.52 7.96
N THR A 369 9.99 -34.07 7.20
CA THR A 369 9.74 -34.54 5.83
C THR A 369 10.91 -34.22 4.91
N ALA A 370 11.45 -32.99 4.97
CA ALA A 370 12.60 -32.59 4.17
C ALA A 370 13.88 -33.39 4.52
N ASP A 371 14.10 -33.71 5.81
CA ASP A 371 15.22 -34.56 6.23
C ASP A 371 15.08 -35.99 5.70
N LEU A 372 13.88 -36.58 5.72
CA LEU A 372 13.63 -37.90 5.13
C LEU A 372 13.89 -37.91 3.61
N LEU A 373 13.42 -36.86 2.90
CA LEU A 373 13.68 -36.70 1.46
C LEU A 373 15.17 -36.55 1.16
N ALA A 374 15.90 -35.74 1.94
CA ALA A 374 17.34 -35.56 1.80
C ALA A 374 18.10 -36.90 1.94
N ARG A 375 17.71 -37.72 2.92
CA ARG A 375 18.29 -39.06 3.11
C ARG A 375 17.99 -40.00 1.95
N SER A 376 16.75 -40.01 1.45
CA SER A 376 16.36 -40.82 0.28
C SER A 376 17.17 -40.43 -0.97
N ILE A 377 17.33 -39.12 -1.21
CA ILE A 377 18.13 -38.57 -2.31
C ILE A 377 19.61 -38.92 -2.18
N TRP A 378 20.15 -38.82 -0.96
CA TRP A 378 21.52 -39.23 -0.68
C TRP A 378 21.73 -40.73 -0.94
N ASP A 379 20.79 -41.58 -0.54
CA ASP A 379 20.85 -43.02 -0.81
C ASP A 379 20.82 -43.32 -2.31
N ASN A 380 20.04 -42.58 -3.09
CA ASN A 380 20.06 -42.67 -4.55
C ASN A 380 21.41 -42.30 -5.15
N ARG A 381 22.07 -41.24 -4.64
CA ARG A 381 23.46 -40.91 -5.02
C ARG A 381 24.41 -42.06 -4.71
N GLN A 382 24.32 -42.64 -3.51
CA GLN A 382 25.16 -43.77 -3.08
C GLN A 382 24.94 -45.03 -3.93
N ARG A 383 23.70 -45.29 -4.36
CA ARG A 383 23.40 -46.40 -5.28
C ARG A 383 24.15 -46.25 -6.59
N ILE A 384 24.19 -45.05 -7.18
CA ILE A 384 24.95 -44.82 -8.41
C ILE A 384 26.46 -45.03 -8.19
N ASP A 385 27.00 -44.68 -7.03
CA ASP A 385 28.41 -45.00 -6.69
C ASP A 385 28.70 -46.49 -6.61
N ARG A 386 27.69 -47.29 -6.26
CA ARG A 386 27.76 -48.75 -6.16
C ARG A 386 27.30 -49.45 -7.45
N ASP A 387 27.11 -48.70 -8.53
CA ASP A 387 26.54 -49.18 -9.80
C ASP A 387 25.16 -49.87 -9.64
N GLN A 388 24.38 -49.41 -8.68
CA GLN A 388 23.00 -49.81 -8.46
C GLN A 388 22.04 -48.76 -9.01
N GLU A 389 20.87 -49.20 -9.46
CA GLU A 389 19.81 -48.30 -9.89
C GLU A 389 19.24 -47.50 -8.70
N PRO A 390 19.06 -46.16 -8.85
CA PRO A 390 18.29 -45.34 -7.93
C PRO A 390 16.85 -45.87 -7.77
N THR A 391 16.30 -45.66 -6.59
CA THR A 391 14.89 -45.99 -6.32
C THR A 391 14.00 -44.86 -6.88
N GLN A 392 12.97 -45.25 -7.65
CA GLN A 392 11.97 -44.31 -8.15
C GLN A 392 11.10 -43.81 -6.99
N LYS A 393 10.78 -42.52 -7.00
CA LYS A 393 9.92 -41.89 -5.99
C LYS A 393 8.46 -42.22 -6.26
N GLY A 394 7.74 -42.59 -5.21
CA GLY A 394 6.28 -42.74 -5.26
C GLY A 394 5.55 -41.39 -5.24
N ASP A 395 4.25 -41.41 -5.54
CA ASP A 395 3.42 -40.19 -5.57
C ASP A 395 3.43 -39.42 -4.24
N SER A 396 3.46 -40.12 -3.10
CA SER A 396 3.52 -39.50 -1.78
C SER A 396 4.85 -38.78 -1.52
N GLU A 397 5.96 -39.35 -1.98
CA GLU A 397 7.28 -38.72 -1.89
C GLU A 397 7.38 -37.51 -2.82
N LEU A 398 6.80 -37.59 -4.01
CA LEU A 398 6.72 -36.46 -4.94
C LEU A 398 5.84 -35.34 -4.36
N ALA A 399 4.67 -35.65 -3.82
CA ALA A 399 3.82 -34.66 -3.16
C ALA A 399 4.55 -33.98 -1.99
N ALA A 400 5.30 -34.76 -1.19
CA ALA A 400 6.14 -34.22 -0.12
C ALA A 400 7.26 -33.31 -0.66
N LEU A 401 7.92 -33.70 -1.74
CA LEU A 401 9.01 -32.96 -2.36
C LEU A 401 8.54 -31.64 -3.00
N TYR A 402 7.36 -31.61 -3.61
CA TYR A 402 6.83 -30.42 -4.33
C TYR A 402 5.90 -29.55 -3.49
N LEU A 403 5.07 -30.11 -2.60
CA LEU A 403 4.10 -29.34 -1.80
C LEU A 403 4.48 -29.24 -0.31
N GLY A 404 5.45 -30.01 0.17
CA GLY A 404 5.87 -30.01 1.57
C GLY A 404 4.88 -30.71 2.50
N THR A 405 3.96 -31.50 1.96
CA THR A 405 2.95 -32.28 2.69
C THR A 405 3.00 -33.73 2.26
N VAL A 406 2.95 -34.65 3.21
CA VAL A 406 2.72 -36.06 2.92
C VAL A 406 1.24 -36.19 2.56
N GLY A 407 0.91 -36.66 1.36
CA GLY A 407 -0.48 -36.81 0.92
C GLY A 407 -1.30 -37.64 1.91
N GLU A 408 -2.51 -37.18 2.22
CA GLU A 408 -3.52 -37.99 2.92
C GLU A 408 -4.10 -39.08 1.99
#